data_AF-A0A7S1K223-F1
#
_entry.id   AF-A0A7S1K223-F1
#
_cell.length_a   1.000
_cell.length_b   1.000
_cell.length_c   1.000
_cell.angle_alpha   90.00
_cell.angle_beta   90.00
_cell.angle_gamma   90.00
#
_symmetry.space_group_name_H-M   'P 1'
#
loop_
_entity.id
_entity.type
_entity.pdbx_description
1 polymer ?
#
loop_
_entity_poly.entity_id
_entity_poly.type
_entity_poly.pdbx_seq_one_letter_code
_entity_poly.pdbx_strand_id
1 'polypeptide(L)'
;ELHVADDNLRGEHPLAQRRPPGDPFPFPKLTDIQMKSPKWLGHISSVRRWCLPALKSLRVGRLSQYNGSSESLTRLIKASPNIERLESEMMGFDDTQWADFTA
;
A
#
# COMPACT_ATOMS: atom_id res chain seq x y z
N GLU A 1 -27.17 -48.14 -11.04
CA GLU A 1 -26.30 -47.29 -10.19
C GLU A 1 -25.19 -46.74 -11.08
N LEU A 2 -25.15 -45.41 -11.24
CA LEU A 2 -24.20 -44.72 -12.12
C LEU A 2 -23.03 -44.22 -11.27
N HIS A 3 -21.86 -44.81 -11.49
CA HIS A 3 -20.60 -44.33 -10.93
C HIS A 3 -20.17 -43.08 -11.72
N VAL A 4 -20.28 -41.91 -11.09
CA VAL A 4 -19.71 -40.66 -11.61
C VAL A 4 -18.33 -40.50 -10.97
N ALA A 5 -17.28 -40.59 -11.78
CA ALA A 5 -15.96 -40.12 -11.40
C ALA A 5 -16.03 -38.58 -11.38
N ASP A 6 -16.09 -38.01 -10.17
CA ASP A 6 -16.00 -36.56 -10.00
C ASP A 6 -14.52 -36.18 -9.95
N ASP A 7 -14.10 -35.55 -11.04
CA ASP A 7 -12.77 -35.05 -11.35
C ASP A 7 -12.38 -33.99 -10.31
N ASN A 8 -11.66 -34.41 -9.27
CA ASN A 8 -11.04 -33.54 -8.27
C ASN A 8 -9.85 -32.77 -8.89
N LEU A 9 -10.12 -31.90 -9.87
CA LEU A 9 -9.19 -30.85 -10.29
C LEU A 9 -9.51 -29.57 -9.52
N ARG A 10 -9.39 -29.66 -8.19
CA ARG A 10 -9.23 -28.47 -7.36
C ARG A 10 -7.85 -27.92 -7.68
N GLY A 11 -7.79 -27.05 -8.69
CA GLY A 11 -6.59 -26.33 -9.07
C GLY A 11 -5.95 -25.77 -7.82
N GLU A 12 -4.82 -26.35 -7.43
CA GLU A 12 -3.98 -25.83 -6.37
C GLU A 12 -3.50 -24.47 -6.87
N HIS A 13 -4.21 -23.40 -6.51
CA HIS A 13 -3.58 -22.10 -6.44
C HIS A 13 -2.31 -22.31 -5.63
N PRO A 14 -1.11 -22.05 -6.19
CA PRO A 14 0.12 -22.17 -5.42
C PRO A 14 -0.10 -21.35 -4.16
N LEU A 15 -0.13 -22.01 -3.01
CA LEU A 15 -0.24 -21.36 -1.71
C LEU A 15 0.83 -20.28 -1.73
N ALA A 16 0.39 -19.02 -1.84
CA ALA A 16 1.28 -17.89 -2.00
C ALA A 16 2.35 -18.03 -0.92
N GLN A 17 3.59 -18.32 -1.34
CA GLN A 17 4.68 -18.64 -0.44
C GLN A 17 4.65 -17.63 0.71
N ARG A 18 4.49 -18.15 1.92
CA ARG A 18 4.37 -17.35 3.14
C ARG A 18 5.72 -16.66 3.31
N ARG A 19 5.82 -15.42 2.82
CA ARG A 19 7.08 -14.68 2.79
C ARG A 19 7.56 -14.43 4.22
N PRO A 20 8.88 -14.33 4.42
CA PRO A 20 9.43 -13.89 5.68
C PRO A 20 8.74 -12.59 6.11
N PRO A 21 8.36 -12.45 7.39
CA PRO A 21 7.85 -11.18 7.90
C PRO A 21 8.95 -10.13 7.76
N GLY A 22 8.84 -9.26 6.76
CA GLY A 22 9.80 -8.18 6.55
C GLY A 22 9.95 -7.73 5.10
N ASP A 23 9.82 -8.65 4.15
CA ASP A 23 10.13 -8.36 2.75
C ASP A 23 9.03 -7.53 2.07
N PRO A 24 9.41 -6.40 1.42
CA PRO A 24 8.45 -5.59 0.68
C PRO A 24 7.72 -6.38 -0.41
N PHE A 25 6.43 -6.10 -0.61
CA PHE A 25 5.68 -6.69 -1.73
C PHE A 25 5.74 -5.74 -2.94
N PRO A 26 6.44 -6.10 -4.03
CA PRO A 26 6.53 -5.22 -5.20
C PRO A 26 5.25 -5.25 -6.04
N PHE A 27 4.77 -4.08 -6.44
CA PHE A 27 3.76 -3.90 -7.49
C PHE A 27 4.37 -3.04 -8.61
N PRO A 28 5.15 -3.64 -9.52
CA PRO A 28 6.02 -2.89 -10.44
C PRO A 28 5.26 -2.15 -11.56
N LYS A 29 3.97 -2.43 -11.74
CA LYS A 29 3.13 -1.82 -12.79
C LYS A 29 2.05 -0.89 -12.24
N LEU A 30 1.93 -0.77 -10.91
CA LEU A 30 0.87 0.02 -10.29
C LEU A 30 1.26 1.50 -10.34
N THR A 31 0.55 2.27 -11.17
CA THR A 31 0.84 3.69 -11.44
C THR A 31 -0.05 4.64 -10.66
N ASP A 32 -1.25 4.19 -10.27
CA ASP A 32 -2.27 5.04 -9.67
C ASP A 32 -2.90 4.34 -8.46
N ILE A 33 -2.97 5.04 -7.33
CA ILE A 33 -3.65 4.56 -6.13
C ILE A 33 -4.57 5.65 -5.59
N GLN A 34 -5.81 5.26 -5.34
CA GLN A 34 -6.77 6.06 -4.59
C GLN A 34 -7.22 5.32 -3.33
N MET A 35 -7.02 5.95 -2.17
CA MET A 35 -7.42 5.44 -0.87
C MET A 35 -8.31 6.43 -0.15
N LYS A 36 -9.58 6.10 0.06
CA LYS A 36 -10.50 6.96 0.82
C LYS A 36 -10.27 6.91 2.33
N SER A 37 -9.86 5.75 2.85
CA SER A 37 -9.64 5.55 4.29
C SER A 37 -8.14 5.59 4.62
N PRO A 38 -7.69 6.45 5.56
CA PRO A 38 -6.29 6.51 5.97
C PRO A 38 -5.82 5.22 6.66
N LYS A 39 -6.74 4.34 7.09
CA LYS A 39 -6.37 3.02 7.62
C LYS A 39 -5.61 2.17 6.59
N TRP A 40 -5.91 2.36 5.29
CA TRP A 40 -5.21 1.65 4.22
C TRP A 40 -3.75 2.06 4.09
N LEU A 41 -3.41 3.32 4.34
CA LEU A 41 -2.01 3.78 4.36
C LEU A 41 -1.17 2.99 5.35
N GLY A 42 -1.65 2.81 6.58
CA GLY A 42 -0.99 1.99 7.59
C GLY A 42 -0.86 0.53 7.16
N HIS A 43 -1.91 -0.01 6.53
CA HIS A 43 -1.87 -1.38 6.04
C HIS A 43 -0.84 -1.58 4.93
N ILE A 44 -0.80 -0.72 3.91
CA ILE A 44 0.11 -0.89 2.77
C ILE A 44 1.55 -0.50 3.11
N SER A 45 1.77 0.53 3.93
CA SER A 45 3.12 0.99 4.27
C SER A 45 3.77 0.17 5.39
N SER A 46 3.04 -0.12 6.47
CA SER A 46 3.61 -0.72 7.68
C SER A 46 3.40 -2.23 7.74
N VAL A 47 2.18 -2.70 7.43
CA VAL A 47 1.82 -4.12 7.57
C VAL A 47 2.23 -4.94 6.36
N ARG A 48 1.96 -4.43 5.15
CA ARG A 48 2.23 -5.13 3.88
C ARG A 48 3.49 -4.65 3.18
N ARG A 49 4.04 -3.50 3.59
CA ARG A 49 5.28 -2.91 3.05
C ARG A 49 5.30 -2.95 1.52
N TRP A 50 4.26 -2.44 0.88
CA TRP A 50 4.20 -2.41 -0.57
C TRP A 50 5.33 -1.55 -1.13
N CYS A 51 6.03 -2.08 -2.12
CA CYS A 51 7.00 -1.35 -2.91
C CYS A 51 6.36 -1.02 -4.26
N LEU A 52 6.26 0.26 -4.58
CA LEU A 52 5.47 0.76 -5.71
C LEU A 52 6.35 1.58 -6.65
N PRO A 53 7.33 0.95 -7.32
CA PRO A 53 8.36 1.68 -8.05
C PRO A 53 7.82 2.43 -9.26
N ALA A 54 6.65 2.08 -9.79
CA ALA A 54 6.02 2.78 -10.92
C ALA A 54 4.90 3.74 -10.50
N LEU A 55 4.65 3.94 -9.20
CA LEU A 55 3.56 4.79 -8.73
C LEU A 55 3.82 6.24 -9.08
N LYS A 56 2.88 6.85 -9.82
CA LYS A 56 2.90 8.25 -10.25
C LYS A 56 1.87 9.11 -9.55
N SER A 57 0.69 8.55 -9.30
CA SER A 57 -0.45 9.28 -8.71
C SER A 57 -0.90 8.61 -7.43
N LEU A 58 -0.87 9.37 -6.34
CA LEU A 58 -1.33 8.94 -5.03
C LEU A 58 -2.39 9.90 -4.51
N ARG A 59 -3.62 9.42 -4.40
CA ARG A 59 -4.72 10.16 -3.75
C ARG A 59 -5.11 9.47 -2.45
N VAL A 60 -5.04 10.21 -1.36
CA VAL A 60 -5.40 9.74 -0.02
C VAL A 60 -6.57 10.55 0.52
N GLY A 61 -7.36 9.97 1.41
CA GLY A 61 -8.39 10.69 2.15
C GLY A 61 -7.78 11.67 3.15
N ARG A 62 -8.58 12.05 4.15
CA ARG A 62 -8.13 12.88 5.27
C ARG A 62 -7.00 12.23 6.05
N LEU A 63 -5.87 12.93 6.15
CA LEU A 63 -4.72 12.57 6.99
C LEU A 63 -4.81 13.27 8.33
N SER A 64 -4.23 12.65 9.37
CA SER A 64 -4.13 13.22 10.70
C SER A 64 -2.82 12.80 11.36
N GLN A 65 -2.20 13.73 12.07
CA GLN A 65 -1.04 13.46 12.92
C GLN A 65 -1.35 12.49 14.07
N TYR A 66 -2.60 12.41 14.54
CA TYR A 66 -2.98 11.61 15.72
C TYR A 66 -3.18 10.11 15.43
N ASN A 67 -3.27 9.71 14.17
CA ASN A 67 -3.56 8.31 13.79
C ASN A 67 -2.40 7.62 13.08
N GLY A 68 -1.21 8.25 13.04
CA GLY A 68 -0.01 7.72 12.38
C GLY A 68 -0.08 7.69 10.84
N SER A 69 -1.12 8.27 10.23
CA SER A 69 -1.25 8.29 8.76
C SER A 69 -0.18 9.15 8.08
N SER A 70 0.33 10.19 8.74
CA SER A 70 1.42 11.04 8.26
C SER A 70 2.73 10.26 8.11
N GLU A 71 3.12 9.49 9.13
CA GLU A 71 4.31 8.62 9.07
C GLU A 71 4.16 7.54 7.99
N SER A 72 2.99 6.90 7.93
CA SER A 72 2.70 5.88 6.92
C SER A 72 2.77 6.45 5.51
N LEU A 73 2.28 7.67 5.28
CA LEU A 73 2.41 8.35 4.00
C LEU A 73 3.88 8.65 3.68
N THR A 74 4.64 9.16 4.65
CA THR A 74 6.08 9.46 4.47
C THR A 74 6.86 8.20 4.05
N ARG A 75 6.61 7.06 4.70
CA ARG A 75 7.23 5.78 4.33
C ARG A 75 6.83 5.34 2.92
N LEU A 76 5.56 5.50 2.55
CA LEU A 76 5.06 5.14 1.23
C LEU A 76 5.70 5.98 0.13
N ILE A 77 5.85 7.29 0.35
CA ILE A 77 6.52 8.22 -0.58
C ILE A 77 7.99 7.81 -0.74
N LYS A 78 8.71 7.54 0.35
CA LYS A 78 10.11 7.06 0.29
C LYS A 78 10.25 5.75 -0.48
N ALA A 79 9.24 4.88 -0.44
CA ALA A 79 9.21 3.61 -1.18
C ALA A 79 8.72 3.74 -2.64
N SER A 80 8.31 4.94 -3.06
CA SER A 80 7.67 5.21 -4.35
C SER A 80 8.34 6.43 -5.02
N PRO A 81 9.58 6.28 -5.55
CA PRO A 81 10.41 7.42 -5.97
C PRO A 81 9.88 8.19 -7.18
N ASN A 82 8.89 7.64 -7.90
CA ASN A 82 8.35 8.23 -9.13
C ASN A 82 6.99 8.93 -8.95
N ILE A 83 6.58 9.24 -7.71
CA ILE A 83 5.34 9.98 -7.48
C ILE A 83 5.46 11.38 -8.08
N GLU A 84 4.57 11.69 -9.01
CA GLU A 84 4.46 12.99 -9.69
C GLU A 84 3.29 13.80 -9.12
N ARG A 85 2.26 13.13 -8.59
CA ARG A 85 1.04 13.76 -8.06
C ARG A 85 0.66 13.15 -6.72
N LEU A 86 0.63 13.99 -5.69
CA LEU A 86 0.13 13.65 -4.36
C LEU A 86 -1.09 14.51 -4.03
N GLU A 87 -2.21 13.86 -3.75
CA GLU A 87 -3.45 14.53 -3.37
C GLU A 87 -3.98 14.03 -2.04
N SER A 88 -4.51 14.94 -1.25
CA SER A 88 -5.28 14.58 -0.06
C SER A 88 -6.51 15.47 0.06
N GLU A 89 -7.59 14.92 0.59
CA GLU A 89 -8.77 15.70 0.97
C GLU A 89 -8.45 16.73 2.08
N MET A 90 -7.54 16.38 2.99
CA MET A 90 -7.05 17.27 4.03
C MET A 90 -5.75 16.72 4.62
N MET A 91 -4.72 17.57 4.69
CA MET A 91 -3.41 17.25 5.25
C MET A 91 -3.23 17.95 6.60
N GLY A 92 -3.43 17.22 7.69
CA GLY A 92 -3.07 17.67 9.04
C GLY A 92 -1.69 17.17 9.43
N PHE A 93 -0.67 17.99 9.23
CA PHE A 93 0.71 17.76 9.67
C PHE A 93 1.09 18.83 10.70
N ASP A 94 1.85 18.46 11.72
CA ASP A 94 2.49 19.45 12.61
C ASP A 94 3.80 20.00 12.01
N ASP A 95 4.34 21.05 12.64
CA ASP A 95 5.55 21.73 12.17
C ASP A 95 6.78 20.79 12.10
N THR A 96 6.83 19.76 12.94
CA THR A 96 7.94 18.79 12.96
C THR A 96 7.84 17.84 11.76
N GLN A 97 6.63 17.36 11.48
CA GLN A 97 6.36 16.48 10.34
C GLN A 97 6.51 17.22 9.00
N TRP A 98 6.22 18.52 8.96
CA TRP A 98 6.52 19.36 7.80
C TRP A 98 8.02 19.55 7.59
N ALA A 99 8.81 19.69 8.65
CA ALA A 99 10.27 19.79 8.55
C ALA A 99 10.89 18.54 7.92
N ASP A 100 10.36 17.35 8.24
CA ASP A 100 10.79 16.09 7.63
C ASP A 100 10.34 15.91 6.17
N PHE A 101 9.42 16.77 5.69
CA PHE A 101 8.87 16.72 4.34
C PHE A 101 9.64 17.60 3.34
N THR A 102 10.66 18.36 3.75
CA THR A 102 11.49 19.12 2.80
C THR A 102 12.22 18.17 1.85
N ALA A 103 11.80 18.20 0.58
CA ALA A 103 12.36 17.48 -0.55
C ALA A 103 13.75 17.98 -0.95
#